data_AF-A0A2V6A535-F1
#
_entry.id   AF-A0A2V6A535-F1
#
_cell.length_a   1.000
_cell.length_b   1.000
_cell.length_c   1.000
_cell.angle_alpha   90.00
_cell.angle_beta   90.00
_cell.angle_gamma   90.00
#
_symmetry.space_group_name_H-M   'P 1'
#
loop_
_entity.id
_entity.type
_entity.pdbx_description
1 polymer ?
#
loop_
_entity_poly.entity_id
_entity_poly.type
_entity_poly.pdbx_seq_one_letter_code
_entity_poly.pdbx_strand_id
1 'polypeptide(L)'
;MKILIAPDKFKGTLNAREVAQNIAKALLDVLPEAQIELVPMADGGEGSVEAICDARGCSSIECKAHDPLGREIDARYGWIDQEKLAVMEMSEAAGMRRLAESERNPIRATTFGVGEMILDASKRDAKEIIIGLGGSATNDGGFGMARALGFRFFSDAKELTGAVSDLQSLTKIEPPVVASVPPANSTMQPTPLPLQLNTIAAVDVKNPLLGDKGATGVFGSQKGASKSDLDNLERALTKL
;
A
#
# COMPACT_ATOMS: atom_id res chain seq x y z
N MET A 1 25.90 -13.35 -28.45
CA MET A 1 24.76 -12.40 -28.48
C MET A 1 24.44 -12.00 -27.04
N LYS A 2 24.12 -10.73 -26.76
CA LYS A 2 23.66 -10.29 -25.44
C LYS A 2 22.15 -10.07 -25.47
N ILE A 3 21.42 -10.64 -24.51
CA ILE A 3 19.95 -10.57 -24.44
C ILE A 3 19.55 -10.05 -23.06
N LEU A 4 18.80 -8.96 -23.04
CA LEU A 4 18.16 -8.42 -21.84
C LEU A 4 16.73 -8.96 -21.76
N ILE A 5 16.37 -9.58 -20.63
CA ILE A 5 15.03 -10.11 -20.36
C ILE A 5 14.43 -9.27 -19.24
N ALA A 6 13.52 -8.35 -19.61
CA ALA A 6 12.89 -7.41 -18.69
C ALA A 6 11.36 -7.51 -18.66
N PRO A 7 10.78 -8.64 -18.20
CA PRO A 7 9.34 -8.86 -18.18
C PRO A 7 8.70 -8.29 -16.91
N ASP A 8 7.38 -8.08 -16.99
CA ASP A 8 6.52 -7.91 -15.82
C ASP A 8 5.85 -9.25 -15.43
N LYS A 9 5.22 -9.28 -14.26
CA LYS A 9 4.50 -10.44 -13.71
C LYS A 9 3.31 -10.86 -14.57
N PHE A 10 2.98 -12.15 -14.53
CA PHE A 10 1.68 -12.64 -14.98
C PHE A 10 0.75 -12.70 -13.77
N LYS A 11 -0.08 -11.67 -13.62
CA LYS A 11 -0.93 -11.44 -12.43
C LYS A 11 -1.69 -12.70 -12.02
N GLY A 12 -1.48 -13.15 -10.79
CA GLY A 12 -2.11 -14.35 -10.22
C GLY A 12 -1.48 -15.69 -10.63
N THR A 13 -0.38 -15.66 -11.40
CA THR A 13 0.25 -16.88 -11.95
C THR A 13 1.75 -16.95 -11.66
N LEU A 14 2.55 -16.03 -12.21
CA LEU A 14 4.01 -16.02 -12.06
C LEU A 14 4.49 -14.63 -11.69
N ASN A 15 5.46 -14.53 -10.77
CA ASN A 15 6.16 -13.28 -10.51
C ASN A 15 7.11 -12.93 -11.68
N ALA A 16 7.53 -11.67 -11.76
CA ALA A 16 8.36 -11.19 -12.87
C ALA A 16 9.70 -11.95 -12.98
N ARG A 17 10.27 -12.38 -11.85
CA ARG A 17 11.52 -13.16 -11.79
C ARG A 17 11.33 -14.57 -12.35
N GLU A 18 10.24 -15.24 -12.03
CA GLU A 18 9.88 -16.54 -12.58
C GLU A 18 9.65 -16.45 -14.10
N VAL A 19 8.96 -15.41 -14.58
CA VAL A 19 8.79 -15.16 -16.02
C VAL A 19 10.16 -15.00 -16.68
N ALA A 20 11.03 -14.17 -16.12
CA ALA A 20 12.37 -13.93 -16.66
C ALA A 20 13.21 -15.22 -16.72
N GLN A 21 13.17 -16.04 -15.67
CA GLN A 21 13.89 -17.31 -15.59
C GLN A 21 13.38 -18.34 -16.61
N ASN A 22 12.05 -18.42 -16.81
CA ASN A 22 11.47 -19.34 -17.79
C ASN A 22 11.84 -18.94 -19.23
N ILE A 23 11.80 -17.64 -19.56
CA ILE A 23 12.25 -17.14 -20.87
C ILE A 23 13.75 -17.43 -21.06
N ALA A 24 14.57 -17.17 -20.04
CA ALA A 24 16.00 -17.40 -20.10
C ALA A 24 16.35 -18.87 -20.36
N LYS A 25 15.68 -19.78 -19.64
CA LYS A 25 15.85 -21.23 -19.82
C LYS A 25 15.56 -21.64 -21.26
N ALA A 26 14.40 -21.24 -21.79
CA ALA A 26 14.02 -21.57 -23.16
C ALA A 26 14.98 -20.98 -24.20
N LEU A 27 15.51 -19.78 -23.97
CA LEU A 27 16.49 -19.17 -24.87
C LEU A 27 17.84 -19.89 -24.86
N LEU A 28 18.30 -20.36 -23.69
CA LEU A 28 19.57 -21.09 -23.59
C LEU A 28 19.49 -22.48 -24.23
N ASP A 29 18.31 -23.08 -24.31
CA ASP A 29 18.12 -24.36 -25.02
C ASP A 29 18.40 -24.25 -26.53
N VAL A 30 18.13 -23.09 -27.15
CA VAL A 30 18.37 -22.83 -28.59
C VAL A 30 19.60 -21.97 -28.88
N LEU A 31 20.04 -21.14 -27.92
CA LEU A 31 21.21 -20.26 -28.04
C LEU A 31 22.14 -20.44 -26.83
N PRO A 32 22.91 -21.55 -26.74
CA PRO A 32 23.68 -21.89 -25.55
C PRO A 32 24.78 -20.89 -25.17
N GLU A 33 25.27 -20.11 -26.15
CA GLU A 33 26.32 -19.09 -25.95
C GLU A 33 25.75 -17.67 -25.74
N ALA A 34 24.42 -17.53 -25.62
CA ALA A 34 23.82 -16.23 -25.32
C ALA A 34 24.21 -15.76 -23.91
N GLN A 35 24.61 -14.50 -23.79
CA GLN A 35 24.80 -13.83 -22.51
C GLN A 35 23.46 -13.21 -22.12
N ILE A 36 22.85 -13.72 -21.06
CA ILE A 36 21.51 -13.30 -20.62
C ILE A 36 21.61 -12.45 -19.36
N GLU A 37 20.94 -11.31 -19.37
CA GLU A 37 20.75 -10.44 -18.22
C GLU A 37 19.25 -10.40 -17.87
N LEU A 38 18.91 -10.72 -16.62
CA LEU A 38 17.53 -10.72 -16.13
C LEU A 38 17.27 -9.43 -15.35
N VAL A 39 16.29 -8.66 -15.78
CA VAL A 39 15.87 -7.43 -15.10
C VAL A 39 14.35 -7.47 -14.91
N PRO A 40 13.85 -8.25 -13.94
CA PRO A 40 12.42 -8.29 -13.63
C PRO A 40 11.89 -6.88 -13.36
N MET A 41 10.76 -6.55 -13.96
CA MET A 41 10.14 -5.22 -13.88
C MET A 41 8.86 -5.27 -13.05
N ALA A 42 8.43 -4.10 -12.60
CA ALA A 42 7.14 -3.90 -11.94
C ALA A 42 6.62 -2.49 -12.22
N ASP A 43 5.31 -2.31 -12.07
CA ASP A 43 4.53 -1.12 -12.45
C ASP A 43 4.08 -0.24 -11.26
N GLY A 44 4.53 -0.55 -10.05
CA GLY A 44 4.05 0.06 -8.80
C GLY A 44 3.02 -0.80 -8.06
N GLY A 45 2.67 -1.96 -8.61
CA GLY A 45 1.87 -2.97 -7.91
C GLY A 45 2.71 -3.95 -7.10
N GLU A 46 2.12 -5.12 -6.84
CA GLU A 46 2.80 -6.25 -6.21
C GLU A 46 4.06 -6.66 -6.99
N GLY A 47 5.17 -6.87 -6.27
CA GLY A 47 6.48 -7.22 -6.83
C GLY A 47 7.40 -6.02 -7.11
N SER A 48 6.93 -4.78 -6.92
CA SER A 48 7.76 -3.58 -7.05
C SER A 48 8.85 -3.49 -6.01
N VAL A 49 8.60 -3.91 -4.77
CA VAL A 49 9.65 -3.97 -3.75
C VAL A 49 10.77 -4.91 -4.20
N GLU A 50 10.42 -6.14 -4.60
CA GLU A 50 11.39 -7.15 -5.06
C GLU A 50 12.21 -6.64 -6.26
N ALA A 51 11.56 -6.10 -7.29
CA ALA A 51 12.23 -5.58 -8.49
C ALA A 51 13.26 -4.49 -8.14
N ILE A 52 12.90 -3.53 -7.28
CA ILE A 52 13.82 -2.47 -6.86
C ILE A 52 14.94 -3.03 -5.96
N CYS A 53 14.62 -3.95 -5.06
CA CYS A 53 15.58 -4.58 -4.16
C CYS A 53 16.63 -5.39 -4.92
N ASP A 54 16.21 -6.13 -5.94
CA ASP A 54 17.08 -6.92 -6.79
C ASP A 54 18.04 -6.03 -7.61
N ALA A 55 17.56 -4.88 -8.08
CA ALA A 55 18.35 -3.96 -8.88
C ALA A 55 19.33 -3.10 -8.05
N ARG A 56 18.95 -2.72 -6.82
CA ARG A 56 19.68 -1.72 -6.01
C ARG A 56 20.37 -2.28 -4.77
N GLY A 57 20.07 -3.53 -4.40
CA GLY A 57 20.55 -4.13 -3.16
C GLY A 57 19.88 -3.52 -1.93
N CYS A 58 18.76 -4.10 -1.52
CA CYS A 58 18.07 -3.72 -0.29
C CYS A 58 18.24 -4.77 0.80
N SER A 59 18.14 -4.33 2.06
CA SER A 59 17.80 -5.21 3.17
C SER A 59 16.28 -5.32 3.32
N SER A 60 15.77 -6.46 3.78
CA SER A 60 14.36 -6.61 4.14
C SER A 60 14.16 -6.20 5.59
N ILE A 61 13.18 -5.32 5.83
CA ILE A 61 12.77 -4.89 7.16
C ILE A 61 11.41 -5.49 7.47
N GLU A 62 11.30 -6.12 8.64
CA GLU A 62 10.04 -6.55 9.24
C GLU A 62 9.54 -5.52 10.25
N CYS A 63 8.23 -5.28 10.22
CA CYS A 63 7.54 -4.37 11.12
C CYS A 63 6.17 -4.92 11.51
N LYS A 64 5.69 -4.56 12.70
CA LYS A 64 4.31 -4.82 13.12
C LYS A 64 3.37 -3.81 12.48
N ALA A 65 2.28 -4.31 11.92
CA ALA A 65 1.22 -3.49 11.34
C ALA A 65 -0.14 -4.20 11.50
N HIS A 66 -1.21 -3.50 11.17
CA HIS A 66 -2.55 -4.05 11.09
C HIS A 66 -2.96 -4.35 9.65
N ASP A 67 -3.57 -5.52 9.45
CA ASP A 67 -4.12 -5.92 8.17
C ASP A 67 -5.43 -5.17 7.84
N PRO A 68 -6.08 -5.40 6.68
CA PRO A 68 -7.29 -4.67 6.32
C PRO A 68 -8.42 -4.80 7.35
N LEU A 69 -8.47 -5.89 8.13
CA LEU A 69 -9.52 -6.14 9.12
C LEU A 69 -9.10 -5.75 10.55
N GLY A 70 -7.93 -5.12 10.72
CA GLY A 70 -7.42 -4.70 12.02
C GLY A 70 -6.77 -5.81 12.83
N ARG A 71 -6.31 -6.89 12.19
CA ARG A 71 -5.54 -7.96 12.84
C ARG A 71 -4.06 -7.62 12.79
N GLU A 72 -3.33 -7.83 13.88
CA GLU A 72 -1.87 -7.67 13.88
C GLU A 72 -1.20 -8.66 12.92
N ILE A 73 -0.26 -8.16 12.13
CA ILE A 73 0.53 -8.91 11.16
C ILE A 73 1.98 -8.47 11.18
N ASP A 74 2.85 -9.34 10.68
CA ASP A 74 4.19 -8.96 10.24
C ASP A 74 4.13 -8.50 8.78
N ALA A 75 4.47 -7.24 8.57
CA ALA A 75 4.59 -6.60 7.26
C ALA A 75 6.08 -6.39 6.94
N ARG A 76 6.39 -6.33 5.65
CA ARG A 76 7.76 -6.21 5.15
C ARG A 76 7.92 -5.05 4.19
N TYR A 77 9.10 -4.45 4.15
CA TYR A 77 9.49 -3.49 3.13
C TYR A 77 11.01 -3.54 2.88
N GLY A 78 11.45 -3.01 1.74
CA GLY A 78 12.85 -2.91 1.36
C GLY A 78 13.51 -1.66 1.93
N TRP A 79 14.77 -1.76 2.36
CA TRP A 79 15.55 -0.66 2.91
C TRP A 79 16.91 -0.53 2.22
N ILE A 80 17.16 0.66 1.66
CA ILE A 80 18.44 1.07 1.06
C ILE A 80 19.12 2.04 2.01
N ASP A 81 20.05 1.52 2.83
CA ASP A 81 20.60 2.27 3.96
C ASP A 81 21.42 3.51 3.55
N GLN A 82 22.18 3.41 2.46
CA GLN A 82 23.02 4.51 1.97
C GLN A 82 22.19 5.73 1.56
N GLU A 83 20.95 5.52 1.12
CA GLU A 83 20.03 6.55 0.65
C GLU A 83 18.99 6.93 1.70
N LYS A 84 18.88 6.12 2.77
CA LYS A 84 17.76 6.17 3.73
C LYS A 84 16.41 6.11 3.02
N LEU A 85 16.31 5.21 2.04
CA LEU A 85 15.14 5.00 1.20
C LEU A 85 14.40 3.73 1.64
N ALA A 86 13.13 3.88 1.99
CA ALA A 86 12.21 2.76 2.18
C ALA A 86 11.39 2.51 0.91
N VAL A 87 11.36 1.26 0.46
CA VAL A 87 10.59 0.82 -0.70
C VAL A 87 9.52 -0.14 -0.20
N MET A 88 8.25 0.24 -0.31
CA MET A 88 7.14 -0.50 0.27
C MET A 88 6.00 -0.69 -0.73
N GLU A 89 5.12 -1.63 -0.43
CA GLU A 89 3.86 -1.81 -1.12
C GLU A 89 2.73 -1.68 -0.10
N MET A 90 1.71 -0.90 -0.42
CA MET A 90 0.53 -0.85 0.45
C MET A 90 -0.12 -2.23 0.59
N SER A 91 0.07 -3.12 -0.40
CA SER A 91 -0.46 -4.49 -0.41
C SER A 91 0.09 -5.34 0.75
N GLU A 92 1.25 -4.98 1.31
CA GLU A 92 1.82 -5.68 2.47
C GLU A 92 0.96 -5.55 3.71
N ALA A 93 0.38 -4.38 3.97
CA ALA A 93 -0.56 -4.19 5.08
C ALA A 93 -2.03 -4.25 4.65
N ALA A 94 -2.38 -3.59 3.55
CA ALA A 94 -3.75 -3.34 3.11
C ALA A 94 -4.14 -4.12 1.84
N GLY A 95 -3.43 -5.19 1.49
CA GLY A 95 -3.63 -5.93 0.23
C GLY A 95 -4.70 -7.01 0.28
N MET A 96 -5.32 -7.31 -0.86
CA MET A 96 -6.28 -8.42 -1.00
C MET A 96 -5.68 -9.78 -0.67
N ARG A 97 -4.36 -9.96 -0.83
CA ARG A 97 -3.64 -11.19 -0.47
C ARG A 97 -3.58 -11.47 1.03
N ARG A 98 -3.88 -10.47 1.88
CA ARG A 98 -3.98 -10.65 3.34
C ARG A 98 -5.33 -11.22 3.77
N LEU A 99 -6.29 -11.34 2.85
CA LEU A 99 -7.65 -11.77 3.12
C LEU A 99 -8.01 -13.02 2.32
N ALA A 100 -8.78 -13.91 2.92
CA ALA A 100 -9.54 -14.89 2.14
C ALA A 100 -10.59 -14.15 1.30
N GLU A 101 -11.03 -14.76 0.18
CA GLU A 101 -12.04 -14.14 -0.69
C GLU A 101 -13.35 -13.83 0.06
N SER A 102 -13.76 -14.72 0.98
CA SER A 102 -14.94 -14.54 1.84
C SER A 102 -14.78 -13.45 2.90
N GLU A 103 -13.56 -13.00 3.19
CA GLU A 103 -13.27 -11.95 4.16
C GLU A 103 -13.25 -10.55 3.53
N ARG A 104 -13.28 -10.46 2.19
CA ARG A 104 -13.19 -9.20 1.46
C ARG A 104 -14.42 -8.34 1.72
N ASN A 105 -14.22 -7.28 2.50
CA ASN A 105 -15.26 -6.33 2.85
C ASN A 105 -14.68 -4.90 2.86
N PRO A 106 -14.85 -4.13 1.77
CA PRO A 106 -14.22 -2.82 1.64
C PRO A 106 -14.85 -1.74 2.54
N ILE A 107 -16.01 -2.01 3.14
CA ILE A 107 -16.62 -1.14 4.16
C ILE A 107 -15.83 -1.20 5.47
N ARG A 108 -15.37 -2.42 5.83
CA ARG A 108 -14.59 -2.65 7.06
C ARG A 108 -13.09 -2.53 6.84
N ALA A 109 -12.63 -2.70 5.61
CA ALA A 109 -11.22 -2.69 5.27
C ALA A 109 -10.56 -1.33 5.54
N THR A 110 -9.45 -1.32 6.26
CA THR A 110 -8.71 -0.10 6.63
C THR A 110 -7.28 -0.07 6.07
N THR A 111 -6.79 1.14 5.75
CA THR A 111 -5.39 1.38 5.38
C THR A 111 -4.48 1.68 6.58
N PHE A 112 -4.96 1.50 7.82
CA PHE A 112 -4.20 1.88 9.02
C PHE A 112 -2.78 1.30 9.07
N GLY A 113 -2.61 0.01 8.76
CA GLY A 113 -1.28 -0.62 8.74
C GLY A 113 -0.32 -0.05 7.70
N VAL A 114 -0.82 0.58 6.63
CA VAL A 114 0.04 1.30 5.69
C VAL A 114 0.68 2.52 6.37
N GLY A 115 -0.09 3.24 7.18
CA GLY A 115 0.44 4.35 7.98
C GLY A 115 1.43 3.86 9.05
N GLU A 116 1.20 2.69 9.64
CA GLU A 116 2.16 2.08 10.57
C GLU A 116 3.50 1.72 9.90
N MET A 117 3.46 1.17 8.68
CA MET A 117 4.68 0.93 7.89
C MET A 117 5.44 2.22 7.58
N ILE A 118 4.72 3.28 7.20
CA ILE A 118 5.30 4.61 6.96
C ILE A 118 5.94 5.17 8.23
N LEU A 119 5.30 4.99 9.40
CA LEU A 119 5.86 5.40 10.69
C LEU A 119 7.09 4.59 11.09
N ASP A 120 7.11 3.28 10.84
CA ASP A 120 8.31 2.46 11.10
C ASP A 120 9.48 2.94 10.24
N ALA A 121 9.29 3.07 8.93
CA ALA A 121 10.30 3.63 8.03
C ALA A 121 10.79 5.00 8.50
N SER A 122 9.87 5.87 8.90
CA SER A 122 10.20 7.18 9.43
C SER A 122 11.01 7.13 10.75
N LYS A 123 10.71 6.21 11.66
CA LYS A 123 11.48 6.00 12.92
C LYS A 123 12.90 5.50 12.67
N ARG A 124 13.17 4.98 11.47
CA ARG A 124 14.50 4.57 11.00
C ARG A 124 15.23 5.66 10.22
N ASP A 125 14.77 6.90 10.36
CA ASP A 125 15.33 8.08 9.70
C ASP A 125 15.26 7.99 8.16
N ALA A 126 14.19 7.38 7.63
CA ALA A 126 13.91 7.44 6.19
C ALA A 126 13.86 8.90 5.72
N LYS A 127 14.54 9.18 4.62
CA LYS A 127 14.48 10.46 3.89
C LYS A 127 13.48 10.41 2.76
N GLU A 128 13.31 9.24 2.17
CA GLU A 128 12.40 9.00 1.06
C GLU A 128 11.64 7.69 1.25
N ILE A 129 10.38 7.68 0.82
CA ILE A 129 9.55 6.49 0.69
C ILE A 129 9.08 6.38 -0.76
N ILE A 130 9.30 5.22 -1.37
CA ILE A 130 8.59 4.80 -2.58
C ILE A 130 7.53 3.79 -2.14
N ILE A 131 6.26 4.09 -2.42
CA ILE A 131 5.14 3.21 -2.09
C ILE A 131 4.34 2.82 -3.33
N GLY A 132 4.24 1.51 -3.57
CA GLY A 132 3.33 0.94 -4.55
C GLY A 132 1.89 0.87 -4.04
N LEU A 133 0.92 1.37 -4.83
CA LEU A 133 -0.50 1.46 -4.43
C LEU A 133 -1.38 0.31 -4.98
N GLY A 134 -0.80 -0.62 -5.75
CA GLY A 134 -1.55 -1.72 -6.35
C GLY A 134 -2.03 -2.78 -5.34
N GLY A 135 -3.08 -3.52 -5.72
CA GLY A 135 -3.51 -4.74 -5.02
C GLY A 135 -4.27 -4.54 -3.70
N SER A 136 -4.79 -3.34 -3.44
CA SER A 136 -5.49 -3.01 -2.18
C SER A 136 -6.83 -3.75 -2.00
N ALA A 137 -7.13 -4.09 -0.74
CA ALA A 137 -8.43 -4.59 -0.28
C ALA A 137 -9.37 -3.47 0.19
N THR A 138 -8.87 -2.24 0.28
CA THR A 138 -9.51 -1.11 0.97
C THR A 138 -10.21 -0.17 0.00
N ASN A 139 -11.24 0.53 0.48
CA ASN A 139 -11.89 1.64 -0.22
C ASN A 139 -12.17 2.81 0.73
N ASP A 140 -11.22 3.06 1.63
CA ASP A 140 -11.32 4.04 2.72
C ASP A 140 -10.75 5.43 2.39
N GLY A 141 -10.29 5.64 1.16
CA GLY A 141 -9.70 6.92 0.73
C GLY A 141 -8.40 7.28 1.46
N GLY A 142 -7.73 6.32 2.10
CA GLY A 142 -6.57 6.60 2.94
C GLY A 142 -6.92 7.09 4.35
N PHE A 143 -8.20 7.04 4.74
CA PHE A 143 -8.68 7.41 6.08
C PHE A 143 -7.93 6.67 7.20
N GLY A 144 -7.75 5.36 7.08
CA GLY A 144 -7.01 4.56 8.05
C GLY A 144 -5.54 4.99 8.14
N MET A 145 -4.88 5.12 6.99
CA MET A 145 -3.48 5.56 6.90
C MET A 145 -3.31 6.94 7.53
N ALA A 146 -4.13 7.92 7.16
CA ALA A 146 -4.06 9.28 7.71
C ALA A 146 -4.22 9.28 9.24
N ARG A 147 -5.11 8.45 9.77
CA ARG A 147 -5.28 8.28 11.22
C ARG A 147 -4.06 7.70 11.91
N ALA A 148 -3.42 6.68 11.34
CA ALA A 148 -2.17 6.16 11.88
C ALA A 148 -1.09 7.26 11.92
N LEU A 149 -1.04 8.10 10.88
CA LEU A 149 -0.09 9.20 10.73
C LEU A 149 -0.38 10.45 11.58
N GLY A 150 -1.41 10.45 12.43
CA GLY A 150 -1.68 11.59 13.31
C GLY A 150 -2.94 12.40 13.03
N PHE A 151 -3.61 12.20 11.90
CA PHE A 151 -4.82 12.95 11.57
C PHE A 151 -6.00 12.47 12.40
N ARG A 152 -6.85 13.41 12.80
CA ARG A 152 -8.07 13.14 13.56
C ARG A 152 -9.28 13.62 12.78
N PHE A 153 -10.34 12.82 12.79
CA PHE A 153 -11.54 13.04 12.00
C PHE A 153 -12.72 13.14 12.95
N PHE A 154 -13.60 14.12 12.77
CA PHE A 154 -14.69 14.38 13.71
C PHE A 154 -16.03 14.55 13.01
N SER A 155 -17.07 14.01 13.65
CA SER A 155 -18.45 14.41 13.47
C SER A 155 -18.88 15.21 14.70
N ASP A 156 -18.92 16.53 14.53
CA ASP A 156 -19.06 17.50 15.62
C ASP A 156 -17.99 17.31 16.71
N ALA A 157 -18.38 16.87 17.90
CA ALA A 157 -17.47 16.60 19.02
C ALA A 157 -16.98 15.14 19.07
N LYS A 158 -17.52 14.24 18.23
CA LYS A 158 -17.20 12.81 18.25
C LYS A 158 -16.10 12.49 17.26
N GLU A 159 -15.01 11.92 17.74
CA GLU A 159 -13.94 11.40 16.88
C GLU A 159 -14.41 10.13 16.14
N LEU A 160 -14.14 10.10 14.84
CA LEU A 160 -14.45 8.99 13.94
C LEU A 160 -13.26 8.05 13.90
N THR A 161 -13.47 6.83 14.39
CA THR A 161 -12.44 5.79 14.48
C THR A 161 -12.85 4.45 13.87
N GLY A 162 -14.08 4.34 13.40
CA GLY A 162 -14.66 3.11 12.85
C GLY A 162 -14.42 2.94 11.37
N ALA A 163 -15.48 2.50 10.67
CA ALA A 163 -15.46 2.17 9.26
C ALA A 163 -15.47 3.42 8.37
N VAL A 164 -15.09 3.27 7.09
CA VAL A 164 -15.17 4.36 6.10
C VAL A 164 -16.57 4.97 6.02
N SER A 165 -17.63 4.18 6.24
CA SER A 165 -19.01 4.67 6.25
C SER A 165 -19.25 5.79 7.25
N ASP A 166 -18.49 5.84 8.34
CA ASP A 166 -18.63 6.88 9.37
C ASP A 166 -18.28 8.27 8.82
N LEU A 167 -17.44 8.35 7.77
CA LEU A 167 -17.07 9.60 7.11
C LEU A 167 -18.25 10.35 6.51
N GLN A 168 -19.39 9.69 6.24
CA GLN A 168 -20.59 10.40 5.77
C GLN A 168 -21.04 11.50 6.76
N SER A 169 -20.70 11.36 8.04
CA SER A 169 -20.99 12.31 9.11
C SER A 169 -19.83 13.29 9.40
N LEU A 170 -18.73 13.21 8.67
CA LEU A 170 -17.54 14.04 8.87
C LEU A 170 -17.85 15.53 8.73
N THR A 171 -17.47 16.30 9.74
CA THR A 171 -17.56 17.77 9.74
C THR A 171 -16.21 18.46 9.90
N LYS A 172 -15.18 17.77 10.42
CA LYS A 172 -13.85 18.37 10.65
C LYS A 172 -12.72 17.34 10.54
N ILE A 173 -11.62 17.75 9.92
CA ILE A 173 -10.33 17.03 9.95
C ILE A 173 -9.31 17.92 10.67
N GLU A 174 -8.61 17.34 11.64
CA GLU A 174 -7.50 17.99 12.35
C GLU A 174 -6.18 17.33 11.94
N PRO A 175 -5.17 18.11 11.52
CA PRO A 175 -3.84 17.57 11.23
C PRO A 175 -3.12 17.16 12.53
N PRO A 176 -2.09 16.29 12.45
CA PRO A 176 -1.24 15.98 13.59
C PRO A 176 -0.69 17.26 14.24
N VAL A 177 -0.86 17.37 15.56
CA VAL A 177 -0.15 18.39 16.34
C VAL A 177 1.25 17.85 16.62
N VAL A 178 2.27 18.62 16.22
CA VAL A 178 3.68 18.34 16.55
C VAL A 178 3.89 18.63 18.05
N ALA A 179 3.34 17.80 18.93
CA ALA A 179 3.57 17.86 20.36
C ALA A 179 4.36 16.63 20.76
N SER A 180 5.59 16.87 21.23
CA SER A 180 6.40 15.91 21.95
C SER A 180 5.56 15.31 23.09
N VAL A 181 5.63 13.99 23.26
CA VAL A 181 5.03 13.14 24.31
C VAL A 181 3.72 12.41 23.91
N PRO A 182 3.73 11.06 23.85
CA PRO A 182 2.51 10.27 23.68
C PRO A 182 1.74 10.15 25.01
N PRO A 183 0.41 10.33 25.04
CA PRO A 183 -0.39 9.96 26.21
C PRO A 183 -0.68 8.46 26.22
N ALA A 184 -0.32 7.78 27.31
CA ALA A 184 -0.54 6.36 27.50
C ALA A 184 -2.04 5.98 27.38
N ASN A 185 -2.30 4.85 26.72
CA ASN A 185 -3.55 4.06 26.71
C ASN A 185 -4.47 4.22 25.47
N SER A 186 -4.06 3.64 24.35
CA SER A 186 -4.92 3.05 23.31
C SER A 186 -4.03 2.25 22.36
N THR A 187 -4.47 1.06 21.94
CA THR A 187 -3.68 0.11 21.13
C THR A 187 -3.50 0.55 19.67
N MET A 188 -4.14 1.65 19.25
CA MET A 188 -4.00 2.25 17.92
C MET A 188 -3.97 3.78 18.03
N GLN A 189 -2.88 4.32 18.59
CA GLN A 189 -2.73 5.76 18.74
C GLN A 189 -1.96 6.41 17.58
N PRO A 190 -2.37 7.63 17.16
CA PRO A 190 -1.69 8.36 16.10
C PRO A 190 -0.27 8.80 16.53
N THR A 191 0.71 8.72 15.63
CA THR A 191 2.08 9.22 15.87
C THR A 191 2.44 10.32 14.84
N PRO A 192 2.95 11.50 15.25
CA PRO A 192 3.35 12.54 14.30
C PRO A 192 4.54 12.11 13.41
N LEU A 193 4.46 12.38 12.11
CA LEU A 193 5.57 12.24 11.16
C LEU A 193 6.60 13.38 11.32
N PRO A 194 7.91 13.14 11.12
CA PRO A 194 8.90 14.19 10.95
C PRO A 194 8.61 14.98 9.66
N LEU A 195 8.80 16.30 9.75
CA LEU A 195 8.35 17.32 8.80
C LEU A 195 8.98 17.28 7.38
N GLN A 196 9.77 16.26 7.01
CA GLN A 196 10.51 16.22 5.73
C GLN A 196 10.69 14.81 5.17
N LEU A 197 9.61 14.04 5.01
CA LEU A 197 9.65 12.75 4.34
C LEU A 197 9.24 12.90 2.88
N ASN A 198 10.18 12.75 1.94
CA ASN A 198 9.82 12.71 0.52
C ASN A 198 9.05 11.43 0.23
N THR A 199 7.84 11.51 -0.33
CA THR A 199 7.02 10.32 -0.59
C THR A 199 6.62 10.28 -2.06
N ILE A 200 7.00 9.19 -2.73
CA ILE A 200 6.67 8.89 -4.11
C ILE A 200 5.65 7.75 -4.11
N ALA A 201 4.44 8.04 -4.58
CA ALA A 201 3.43 7.03 -4.82
C ALA A 201 3.54 6.53 -6.27
N ALA A 202 3.77 5.22 -6.45
CA ALA A 202 3.73 4.59 -7.76
C ALA A 202 2.28 4.27 -8.12
N VAL A 203 1.79 4.91 -9.20
CA VAL A 203 0.40 4.84 -9.66
C VAL A 203 0.39 4.56 -11.17
N ASP A 204 -0.34 3.52 -11.56
CA ASP A 204 -0.47 3.03 -12.94
C ASP A 204 -1.81 3.43 -13.60
N VAL A 205 -2.71 4.06 -12.84
CA VAL A 205 -4.06 4.45 -13.28
C VAL A 205 -4.31 5.97 -13.19
N LYS A 206 -5.28 6.45 -13.98
CA LYS A 206 -5.70 7.87 -14.00
C LYS A 206 -7.09 8.10 -13.40
N ASN A 207 -7.61 7.11 -12.69
CA ASN A 207 -8.94 7.17 -12.09
C ASN A 207 -8.99 8.24 -10.99
N PRO A 208 -9.97 9.16 -11.00
CA PRO A 208 -10.17 10.12 -9.92
C PRO A 208 -10.65 9.43 -8.63
N LEU A 209 -10.77 10.19 -7.55
CA LEU A 209 -11.35 9.69 -6.30
C LEU A 209 -12.83 9.29 -6.47
N LEU A 210 -13.61 10.15 -7.14
CA LEU A 210 -15.08 10.07 -7.21
C LEU A 210 -15.61 9.91 -8.65
N GLY A 211 -16.88 9.54 -8.77
CA GLY A 211 -17.65 9.42 -10.00
C GLY A 211 -17.60 8.01 -10.61
N ASP A 212 -18.24 7.84 -11.78
CA ASP A 212 -18.36 6.54 -12.46
C ASP A 212 -17.00 5.89 -12.79
N LYS A 213 -15.99 6.73 -13.03
CA LYS A 213 -14.59 6.30 -13.25
C LYS A 213 -13.74 6.42 -11.98
N GLY A 214 -14.36 6.70 -10.84
CA GLY A 214 -13.72 6.90 -9.54
C GLY A 214 -13.25 5.60 -8.89
N ALA A 215 -12.62 5.74 -7.71
CA ALA A 215 -12.04 4.62 -6.98
C ALA A 215 -13.08 3.53 -6.67
N THR A 216 -14.24 3.94 -6.14
CA THR A 216 -15.34 3.04 -5.79
C THR A 216 -15.95 2.39 -7.02
N GLY A 217 -16.31 3.20 -8.02
CA GLY A 217 -17.01 2.72 -9.22
C GLY A 217 -16.22 1.70 -10.04
N VAL A 218 -14.90 1.89 -10.14
CA VAL A 218 -14.04 1.02 -10.96
C VAL A 218 -13.47 -0.15 -10.18
N PHE A 219 -13.05 0.06 -8.92
CA PHE A 219 -12.29 -0.94 -8.17
C PHE A 219 -13.04 -1.53 -6.98
N GLY A 220 -14.23 -1.03 -6.61
CA GLY A 220 -14.97 -1.51 -5.43
C GLY A 220 -15.42 -2.97 -5.56
N SER A 221 -15.97 -3.36 -6.71
CA SER A 221 -16.54 -4.71 -6.90
C SER A 221 -15.51 -5.83 -6.74
N GLN A 222 -14.30 -5.67 -7.29
CA GLN A 222 -13.23 -6.67 -7.13
C GLN A 222 -12.74 -6.81 -5.68
N LYS A 223 -12.98 -5.79 -4.84
CA LYS A 223 -12.66 -5.78 -3.41
C LYS A 223 -13.79 -6.35 -2.54
N GLY A 224 -14.89 -6.81 -3.14
CA GLY A 224 -16.02 -7.40 -2.41
C GLY A 224 -17.18 -6.44 -2.12
N ALA A 225 -17.21 -5.26 -2.73
CA ALA A 225 -18.35 -4.34 -2.57
C ALA A 225 -19.60 -4.86 -3.30
N SER A 226 -20.72 -4.98 -2.58
CA SER A 226 -22.04 -5.13 -3.21
C SER A 226 -22.49 -3.80 -3.85
N LYS A 227 -23.55 -3.84 -4.67
CA LYS A 227 -24.10 -2.61 -5.28
C LYS A 227 -24.48 -1.56 -4.22
N SER A 228 -25.06 -1.98 -3.09
CA SER A 228 -25.39 -1.06 -1.99
C SER A 228 -24.16 -0.52 -1.27
N ASP A 229 -23.06 -1.27 -1.25
CA ASP A 229 -21.81 -0.79 -0.64
C ASP A 229 -21.17 0.30 -1.49
N LEU A 230 -21.25 0.21 -2.82
CA LEU A 230 -20.69 1.22 -3.72
C LEU A 230 -21.27 2.62 -3.43
N ASP A 231 -22.58 2.75 -3.30
CA ASP A 231 -23.22 4.03 -2.98
C ASP A 231 -22.82 4.56 -1.59
N ASN A 232 -22.61 3.66 -0.62
CA ASN A 232 -22.18 4.03 0.73
C ASN A 232 -20.73 4.51 0.77
N LEU A 233 -19.86 3.80 0.06
CA LEU A 233 -18.45 4.13 -0.09
C LEU A 233 -18.27 5.46 -0.81
N GLU A 234 -18.97 5.66 -1.93
CA GLU A 234 -18.88 6.89 -2.74
C GLU A 234 -19.28 8.13 -1.94
N ARG A 235 -20.39 8.05 -1.19
CA ARG A 235 -20.85 9.14 -0.31
C ARG A 235 -19.88 9.44 0.82
N ALA A 236 -19.23 8.42 1.37
CA ALA A 236 -18.21 8.59 2.39
C ALA A 236 -16.97 9.31 1.82
N LEU A 237 -16.49 8.88 0.65
CA LEU A 237 -15.31 9.49 0.01
C LEU A 237 -15.56 10.94 -0.43
N THR A 238 -16.80 11.33 -0.72
CA THR A 238 -17.15 12.72 -1.07
C THR A 238 -16.88 13.71 0.07
N LYS A 239 -16.65 13.22 1.30
CA LYS A 239 -16.39 14.05 2.48
C LYS A 239 -14.91 14.35 2.72
N LEU A 240 -14.01 13.62 2.04
CA LEU A 240 -12.57 13.82 2.08
C LEU A 240 -12.14 14.90 1.08
#